data_AF-B9E7L7-F1
#
_entry.id   AF-B9E7L7-F1
#
_cell.length_a   1.000
_cell.length_b   1.000
_cell.length_c   1.000
_cell.angle_alpha   90.00
_cell.angle_beta   90.00
_cell.angle_gamma   90.00
#
_symmetry.space_group_name_H-M   'P 1'
#
loop_
_entity.id
_entity.type
_entity.pdbx_description
1 polymer ?
#
loop_
_entity_poly.entity_id
_entity_poly.type
_entity_poly.pdbx_seq_one_letter_code
_entity_poly.pdbx_strand_id
1 'polypeptide(L)'
;MSNFNLDIYIEKEINKYLDTHIYPLLEKEFGLVFNRVTDMNLQHAGVDTVGKHKLFNKKLNIDEKTASHHFANSINDTGLPTFALELSYFKYNKEKVGWLFNPKYSKTDAYLFSWGWRNSEEKDWKTIKYNDIVQMESVLVLKKDLIKYLDKHYDFNLTNYESFIDNNSNSNSHKYYIKESKGPYIYNSGEKYNERPINLVFPKHELIKISKFHTIHKIEGDQNS
;
A
#
# COMPACT_ATOMS: atom_id res chain seq x y z
N MET A 1 15.52 -18.38 9.25
CA MET A 1 14.67 -18.08 8.08
C MET A 1 15.01 -16.69 7.58
N SER A 2 15.22 -16.49 6.28
CA SER A 2 15.37 -15.14 5.72
C SER A 2 14.07 -14.36 5.90
N ASN A 3 14.17 -13.04 6.14
CA ASN A 3 12.98 -12.17 6.25
C ASN A 3 12.05 -12.33 5.03
N PHE A 4 12.61 -12.60 3.85
CA PHE A 4 11.86 -12.84 2.61
C PHE A 4 10.80 -13.97 2.69
N ASN A 5 11.13 -15.13 3.25
CA ASN A 5 10.16 -16.23 3.35
C ASN A 5 9.03 -15.91 4.34
N LEU A 6 9.34 -15.08 5.34
CA LEU A 6 8.40 -14.63 6.34
C LEU A 6 7.44 -13.58 5.79
N ASP A 7 7.96 -12.63 5.01
CA ASP A 7 7.16 -11.65 4.26
C ASP A 7 6.14 -12.36 3.37
N ILE A 8 6.59 -13.36 2.58
CA ILE A 8 5.69 -14.18 1.74
C ILE A 8 4.61 -14.89 2.56
N TYR A 9 4.97 -15.42 3.73
CA TYR A 9 3.99 -16.11 4.58
C TYR A 9 2.91 -15.14 5.09
N ILE A 10 3.31 -13.96 5.57
CA ILE A 10 2.40 -12.94 6.10
C ILE A 10 1.51 -12.37 5.00
N GLU A 11 2.07 -12.12 3.82
CA GLU A 11 1.31 -11.72 2.64
C GLU A 11 0.23 -12.75 2.31
N LYS A 12 0.53 -14.06 2.37
CA LYS A 12 -0.50 -15.09 2.15
C LYS A 12 -1.63 -15.03 3.18
N GLU A 13 -1.33 -14.81 4.45
CA GLU A 13 -2.35 -14.70 5.50
C GLU A 13 -3.23 -13.46 5.33
N ILE A 14 -2.65 -12.34 4.92
CA ILE A 14 -3.38 -11.12 4.57
C ILE A 14 -4.23 -11.32 3.31
N ASN A 15 -3.68 -11.97 2.28
CA ASN A 15 -4.37 -12.22 1.02
C ASN A 15 -5.62 -13.07 1.22
N LYS A 16 -5.56 -14.08 2.11
CA LYS A 16 -6.77 -14.84 2.52
C LYS A 16 -7.87 -13.91 3.03
N TYR A 17 -7.53 -12.91 3.85
CA TYR A 17 -8.50 -11.94 4.35
C TYR A 17 -9.06 -11.07 3.23
N LEU A 18 -8.19 -10.54 2.37
CA LEU A 18 -8.61 -9.71 1.24
C LEU A 18 -9.55 -10.49 0.31
N ASP A 19 -9.21 -11.74 -0.01
CA ASP A 19 -10.01 -12.60 -0.89
C ASP A 19 -11.36 -12.99 -0.28
N THR A 20 -11.39 -13.22 1.03
CA THR A 20 -12.61 -13.63 1.74
C THR A 20 -13.57 -12.47 1.97
N HIS A 21 -13.04 -11.28 2.30
CA HIS A 21 -13.84 -10.18 2.87
C HIS A 21 -13.83 -8.90 2.05
N ILE A 22 -12.71 -8.53 1.42
CA ILE A 22 -12.57 -7.22 0.73
C ILE A 22 -12.92 -7.32 -0.74
N TYR A 23 -12.41 -8.32 -1.45
CA TYR A 23 -12.68 -8.51 -2.87
C TYR A 23 -14.16 -8.72 -3.18
N PRO A 24 -14.95 -9.51 -2.41
CA PRO A 24 -16.39 -9.61 -2.63
C PRO A 24 -17.13 -8.25 -2.56
N LEU A 25 -16.68 -7.33 -1.70
CA LEU A 25 -17.24 -5.97 -1.64
C LEU A 25 -16.88 -5.16 -2.89
N LEU A 26 -15.64 -5.27 -3.38
CA LEU A 26 -15.20 -4.63 -4.62
C LEU A 26 -15.93 -5.21 -5.85
N GLU A 27 -16.19 -6.52 -5.89
CA GLU A 27 -16.96 -7.17 -6.95
C GLU A 27 -18.37 -6.60 -7.02
N LYS A 28 -19.02 -6.45 -5.86
CA LYS A 28 -20.35 -5.84 -5.73
C LYS A 28 -20.35 -4.38 -6.17
N GLU A 29 -19.36 -3.60 -5.74
CA GLU A 29 -19.26 -2.17 -6.05
C GLU A 29 -19.05 -1.91 -7.55
N PHE A 30 -18.14 -2.67 -8.17
CA PHE A 30 -17.70 -2.38 -9.55
C PHE A 30 -18.29 -3.30 -10.61
N GLY A 31 -19.02 -4.35 -10.22
CA GLY A 31 -19.53 -5.37 -11.16
C GLY A 31 -18.40 -6.13 -11.87
N LEU A 32 -17.25 -6.28 -11.20
CA LEU A 32 -16.09 -7.01 -11.70
C LEU A 32 -15.98 -8.37 -11.01
N VAL A 33 -15.23 -9.29 -11.61
CA VAL A 33 -14.75 -10.52 -10.95
C VAL A 33 -13.26 -10.39 -10.75
N PHE A 34 -12.79 -10.51 -9.52
CA PHE A 34 -11.38 -10.39 -9.17
C PHE A 34 -10.70 -11.75 -9.11
N ASN A 35 -9.52 -11.85 -9.69
CA ASN A 35 -8.71 -13.06 -9.67
C ASN A 35 -7.25 -12.72 -9.41
N ARG A 36 -6.62 -13.49 -8.52
CA ARG A 36 -5.19 -13.41 -8.22
C ARG A 36 -4.36 -13.71 -9.48
N VAL A 37 -3.31 -12.92 -9.69
CA VAL A 37 -2.35 -13.10 -10.78
C VAL A 37 -1.35 -14.18 -10.40
N THR A 38 -1.20 -15.19 -11.25
CA THR A 38 -0.13 -16.19 -11.18
C THR A 38 0.93 -16.00 -12.26
N ASP A 39 0.68 -15.12 -13.24
CA ASP A 39 1.62 -14.77 -14.30
C ASP A 39 2.79 -13.95 -13.72
N MET A 40 4.00 -14.50 -13.81
CA MET A 40 5.20 -13.86 -13.25
C MET A 40 5.50 -12.50 -13.89
N ASN A 41 5.16 -12.28 -15.17
CA ASN A 41 5.43 -11.00 -15.83
C ASN A 41 4.53 -9.89 -15.30
N LEU A 42 3.27 -10.20 -15.00
CA LEU A 42 2.32 -9.28 -14.36
C LEU A 42 2.68 -9.04 -12.90
N GLN A 43 3.05 -10.07 -12.14
CA GLN A 43 3.53 -9.90 -10.76
C GLN A 43 4.79 -9.02 -10.71
N HIS A 44 5.75 -9.24 -11.61
CA HIS A 44 6.93 -8.38 -11.72
C HIS A 44 6.60 -6.93 -12.11
N ALA A 45 5.46 -6.70 -12.75
CA ALA A 45 4.94 -5.37 -13.05
C ALA A 45 4.07 -4.78 -11.92
N GLY A 46 4.03 -5.43 -10.74
CA GLY A 46 3.25 -5.02 -9.57
C GLY A 46 1.75 -5.16 -9.76
N VAL A 47 1.30 -6.27 -10.35
CA VAL A 47 -0.12 -6.61 -10.42
C VAL A 47 -0.35 -7.90 -9.66
N ASP A 48 -1.05 -7.79 -8.53
CA ASP A 48 -1.38 -8.92 -7.66
C ASP A 48 -2.74 -9.52 -8.02
N THR A 49 -3.68 -8.67 -8.43
CA THR A 49 -5.07 -9.06 -8.73
C THR A 49 -5.59 -8.33 -9.95
N VAL A 50 -6.42 -9.01 -10.76
CA VAL A 50 -7.08 -8.42 -11.93
C VAL A 50 -8.59 -8.56 -11.80
N GLY A 51 -9.28 -7.42 -11.81
CA GLY A 51 -10.74 -7.35 -11.95
C GLY A 51 -11.14 -7.37 -13.41
N LYS A 52 -12.06 -8.23 -13.81
CA LYS A 52 -12.58 -8.30 -15.19
C LYS A 52 -14.10 -8.17 -15.19
N HIS A 53 -14.64 -7.33 -16.07
CA HIS A 53 -16.08 -7.26 -16.26
C HIS A 53 -16.56 -8.49 -17.03
N LYS A 54 -17.64 -9.14 -16.60
CA LYS A 54 -18.12 -10.40 -17.23
C LYS A 54 -18.55 -10.23 -18.69
N LEU A 55 -19.13 -9.08 -19.03
CA LEU A 55 -19.72 -8.82 -20.34
C LEU A 55 -18.92 -7.85 -21.24
N PHE A 56 -17.93 -7.15 -20.68
CA PHE A 56 -17.20 -6.10 -21.40
C PHE A 56 -15.71 -6.35 -21.29
N ASN A 57 -14.94 -5.93 -22.30
CA ASN A 57 -13.48 -6.01 -22.26
C ASN A 57 -12.85 -4.92 -21.36
N LYS A 58 -13.44 -4.71 -20.18
CA LYS A 58 -12.92 -3.81 -19.14
C LYS A 58 -12.16 -4.65 -18.12
N LYS A 59 -10.94 -4.21 -17.82
CA LYS A 59 -10.06 -4.80 -16.81
C LYS A 59 -9.56 -3.73 -15.86
N LEU A 60 -9.23 -4.12 -14.64
CA LEU A 60 -8.60 -3.29 -13.63
C LEU A 60 -7.48 -4.10 -12.97
N ASN A 61 -6.24 -3.70 -13.22
CA ASN A 61 -5.06 -4.30 -12.60
C ASN A 61 -4.77 -3.61 -11.27
N ILE A 62 -4.74 -4.37 -10.18
CA ILE A 62 -4.56 -3.88 -8.81
C ILE A 62 -3.22 -4.35 -8.26
N ASP A 63 -2.50 -3.42 -7.65
CA ASP A 63 -1.35 -3.65 -6.78
C ASP A 63 -1.80 -3.53 -5.32
N GLU A 64 -1.58 -4.57 -4.53
CA GLU A 64 -1.99 -4.63 -3.14
C GLU A 64 -0.88 -4.09 -2.24
N LYS A 65 -1.20 -3.04 -1.51
CA LYS A 65 -0.26 -2.37 -0.61
C LYS A 65 -0.79 -2.47 0.82
N THR A 66 -0.21 -3.39 1.60
CA THR A 66 -0.62 -3.58 3.00
C THR A 66 0.45 -3.07 3.96
N ALA A 67 0.07 -2.28 4.96
CA ALA A 67 0.96 -1.80 6.02
C ALA A 67 1.23 -2.90 7.08
N SER A 68 1.66 -4.10 6.64
CA SER A 68 1.77 -5.32 7.45
C SER A 68 2.63 -5.15 8.71
N HIS A 69 3.76 -4.45 8.58
CA HIS A 69 4.68 -4.16 9.67
C HIS A 69 4.11 -3.24 10.76
N HIS A 70 2.96 -2.60 10.48
CA HIS A 70 2.28 -1.65 11.33
C HIS A 70 0.84 -2.07 11.64
N PHE A 71 0.54 -3.37 11.58
CA PHE A 71 -0.74 -3.89 12.06
C PHE A 71 -0.94 -3.50 13.52
N ALA A 72 -2.11 -2.92 13.79
CA ALA A 72 -2.54 -2.64 15.15
C ALA A 72 -2.81 -3.95 15.88
N ASN A 73 -2.34 -4.06 17.14
CA ASN A 73 -2.52 -5.26 17.97
C ASN A 73 -3.80 -5.22 18.83
N SER A 74 -4.65 -4.20 18.64
CA SER A 74 -5.94 -4.07 19.30
C SER A 74 -6.85 -3.15 18.49
N ILE A 75 -8.15 -3.44 18.45
CA ILE A 75 -9.16 -2.62 17.76
C ILE A 75 -9.25 -1.17 18.27
N ASN A 76 -8.79 -0.94 19.50
CA ASN A 76 -8.77 0.38 20.13
C ASN A 76 -7.52 1.20 19.75
N ASP A 77 -6.55 0.59 19.07
CA ASP A 77 -5.39 1.30 18.54
C ASP A 77 -5.82 2.12 17.31
N THR A 78 -5.35 3.35 17.24
CA THR A 78 -5.55 4.26 16.11
C THR A 78 -4.96 3.72 14.80
N GLY A 79 -4.01 2.78 14.88
CA GLY A 79 -3.30 2.23 13.73
C GLY A 79 -2.44 3.28 13.03
N LEU A 80 -1.77 2.88 11.94
CA LEU A 80 -0.95 3.80 11.16
C LEU A 80 -1.85 4.77 10.34
N PRO A 81 -1.74 6.11 10.52
CA PRO A 81 -2.57 7.07 9.79
C PRO A 81 -1.95 7.50 8.45
N THR A 82 -0.99 6.75 7.92
CA THR A 82 -0.23 7.07 6.70
C THR A 82 0.05 5.81 5.89
N PHE A 83 0.54 5.99 4.66
CA PHE A 83 1.13 4.94 3.85
C PHE A 83 2.45 5.44 3.25
N ALA A 84 3.42 4.54 3.05
CA ALA A 84 4.70 4.86 2.41
C ALA A 84 4.66 4.49 0.92
N LEU A 85 4.95 5.46 0.06
CA LEU A 85 5.03 5.30 -1.39
C LEU A 85 6.50 5.40 -1.81
N GLU A 86 7.08 4.31 -2.29
CA GLU A 86 8.52 4.25 -2.55
C GLU A 86 8.90 5.10 -3.77
N LEU A 87 9.84 6.03 -3.57
CA LEU A 87 10.39 6.90 -4.61
C LEU A 87 11.72 6.39 -5.14
N SER A 88 12.59 5.91 -4.25
CA SER A 88 13.85 5.27 -4.62
C SER A 88 14.33 4.30 -3.54
N TYR A 89 15.21 3.39 -3.92
CA TYR A 89 15.87 2.44 -3.01
C TYR A 89 17.21 1.98 -3.59
N PHE A 90 18.11 1.52 -2.74
CA PHE A 90 19.39 0.93 -3.12
C PHE A 90 19.27 -0.58 -3.29
N LYS A 91 19.78 -1.10 -4.41
CA LYS A 91 19.97 -2.53 -4.63
C LYS A 91 21.34 -2.78 -5.23
N TYR A 92 22.14 -3.60 -4.55
CA TYR A 92 23.54 -3.84 -4.91
C TYR A 92 24.34 -2.55 -5.08
N ASN A 93 24.23 -1.63 -4.12
CA ASN A 93 24.86 -0.30 -4.11
C ASN A 93 24.50 0.59 -5.32
N LYS A 94 23.40 0.29 -6.02
CA LYS A 94 22.87 1.14 -7.09
C LYS A 94 21.49 1.62 -6.69
N GLU A 95 21.29 2.92 -6.78
CA GLU A 95 19.96 3.50 -6.63
C GLU A 95 19.04 3.02 -7.76
N LYS A 96 17.79 2.76 -7.40
CA LYS A 96 16.71 2.28 -8.26
C LYS A 96 15.49 3.15 -8.01
N VAL A 97 14.77 3.45 -9.09
CA VAL A 97 13.49 4.16 -9.01
C VAL A 97 12.47 3.23 -8.34
N GLY A 98 11.82 3.77 -7.31
CA GLY A 98 10.77 3.10 -6.55
C GLY A 98 9.47 2.97 -7.33
N TRP A 99 8.57 2.14 -6.82
CA TRP A 99 7.38 1.70 -7.58
C TRP A 99 6.39 2.82 -7.95
N LEU A 100 6.41 3.97 -7.28
CA LEU A 100 5.47 5.07 -7.58
C LEU A 100 5.66 5.60 -9.01
N PHE A 101 6.91 5.81 -9.40
CA PHE A 101 7.29 6.45 -10.67
C PHE A 101 8.03 5.53 -11.65
N ASN A 102 8.43 4.33 -11.23
CA ASN A 102 9.15 3.41 -12.11
C ASN A 102 8.23 2.87 -13.24
N PRO A 103 8.62 3.03 -14.54
CA PRO A 103 7.83 2.57 -15.69
C PRO A 103 7.56 1.06 -15.72
N LYS A 104 8.34 0.25 -14.98
CA LYS A 104 8.09 -1.19 -14.80
C LYS A 104 6.68 -1.47 -14.29
N TYR A 105 6.12 -0.56 -13.49
CA TYR A 105 4.78 -0.65 -12.88
C TYR A 105 3.72 0.10 -13.69
N SER A 106 3.92 0.25 -15.00
CA SER A 106 2.96 0.90 -15.91
C SER A 106 1.68 0.10 -16.14
N LYS A 107 1.68 -1.20 -15.83
CA LYS A 107 0.49 -2.06 -15.94
C LYS A 107 -0.46 -1.95 -14.75
N THR A 108 -0.04 -1.33 -13.64
CA THR A 108 -0.88 -1.12 -12.46
C THR A 108 -1.85 0.04 -12.69
N ASP A 109 -3.15 -0.24 -12.62
CA ASP A 109 -4.20 0.76 -12.79
C ASP A 109 -4.59 1.41 -11.44
N ALA A 110 -4.57 0.62 -10.37
CA ALA A 110 -4.99 1.03 -9.03
C ALA A 110 -4.14 0.39 -7.93
N TYR A 111 -4.09 1.07 -6.79
CA TYR A 111 -3.53 0.58 -5.54
C TYR A 111 -4.66 0.26 -4.56
N LEU A 112 -4.61 -0.92 -3.95
CA LEU A 112 -5.45 -1.25 -2.80
C LEU A 112 -4.61 -1.08 -1.53
N PHE A 113 -4.74 0.08 -0.87
CA PHE A 113 -4.04 0.35 0.39
C PHE A 113 -4.83 -0.23 1.54
N SER A 114 -4.21 -1.05 2.37
CA SER A 114 -4.86 -1.74 3.48
C SER A 114 -4.12 -1.55 4.81
N TRP A 115 -4.89 -1.25 5.86
CA TRP A 115 -4.45 -1.20 7.26
C TRP A 115 -5.20 -2.27 8.04
N GLY A 116 -4.47 -3.11 8.76
CA GLY A 116 -5.05 -4.22 9.51
C GLY A 116 -4.99 -4.02 11.02
N TRP A 117 -5.99 -4.57 11.68
CA TRP A 117 -6.05 -4.75 13.12
C TRP A 117 -6.18 -6.23 13.41
N ARG A 118 -5.43 -6.70 14.40
CA ARG A 118 -5.50 -8.08 14.86
C ARG A 118 -5.76 -8.14 16.35
N ASN A 119 -6.30 -9.27 16.78
CA ASN A 119 -6.40 -9.65 18.18
C ASN A 119 -5.39 -10.78 18.44
N SER A 120 -4.23 -10.43 18.99
CA SER A 120 -3.15 -11.38 19.26
C SER A 120 -2.36 -10.93 20.48
N GLU A 121 -2.02 -11.87 21.36
CA GLU A 121 -1.10 -11.64 22.48
C GLU A 121 0.33 -11.37 21.97
N GLU A 122 0.72 -12.02 20.88
CA GLU A 122 1.98 -11.77 20.20
C GLU A 122 1.87 -10.49 19.38
N LYS A 123 2.72 -9.50 19.72
CA LYS A 123 2.70 -8.15 19.11
C LYS A 123 3.60 -7.99 17.88
N ASP A 124 4.43 -8.99 17.58
CA ASP A 124 5.34 -8.95 16.43
C ASP A 124 4.55 -9.18 15.13
N TRP A 125 4.66 -8.27 14.16
CA TRP A 125 4.00 -8.39 12.85
C TRP A 125 4.36 -9.69 12.13
N LYS A 126 5.50 -10.28 12.48
CA LYS A 126 5.97 -11.57 11.98
C LYS A 126 5.04 -12.75 12.27
N THR A 127 4.08 -12.56 13.18
CA THR A 127 3.19 -13.63 13.64
C THR A 127 1.75 -13.44 13.18
N ILE A 128 1.50 -12.50 12.27
CA ILE A 128 0.17 -12.29 11.68
C ILE A 128 -0.33 -13.60 11.05
N LYS A 129 -1.53 -14.02 11.48
CA LYS A 129 -2.30 -15.12 10.88
C LYS A 129 -3.67 -14.60 10.49
N TYR A 130 -4.26 -15.21 9.45
CA TYR A 130 -5.58 -14.85 8.94
C TYR A 130 -6.64 -14.78 10.06
N ASN A 131 -6.67 -15.79 10.94
CA ASN A 131 -7.64 -15.89 12.04
C ASN A 131 -7.48 -14.79 13.11
N ASP A 132 -6.32 -14.15 13.20
CA ASP A 132 -6.09 -13.10 14.17
C ASP A 132 -6.55 -11.73 13.63
N ILE A 133 -6.73 -11.58 12.32
CA ILE A 133 -7.13 -10.32 11.68
C ILE A 133 -8.62 -10.09 11.95
N VAL A 134 -8.93 -9.09 12.77
CA VAL A 134 -10.31 -8.78 13.19
C VAL A 134 -10.92 -7.61 12.45
N GLN A 135 -10.11 -6.72 11.88
CA GLN A 135 -10.59 -5.59 11.08
C GLN A 135 -9.56 -5.24 10.01
N MET A 136 -10.04 -4.79 8.85
CA MET A 136 -9.23 -4.18 7.82
C MET A 136 -9.91 -2.95 7.24
N GLU A 137 -9.19 -1.85 7.23
CA GLU A 137 -9.56 -0.65 6.47
C GLU A 137 -8.84 -0.70 5.14
N SER A 138 -9.58 -0.62 4.04
CA SER A 138 -9.03 -0.68 2.69
C SER A 138 -9.54 0.47 1.84
N VAL A 139 -8.62 1.10 1.10
CA VAL A 139 -8.94 2.15 0.12
C VAL A 139 -8.39 1.80 -1.25
N LEU A 140 -9.24 1.84 -2.27
CA LEU A 140 -8.85 1.66 -3.66
C LEU A 140 -8.61 3.04 -4.30
N VAL A 141 -7.39 3.31 -4.73
CA VAL A 141 -7.02 4.58 -5.38
C VAL A 141 -6.51 4.30 -6.79
N LEU A 142 -7.06 4.96 -7.80
CA LEU A 142 -6.52 4.86 -9.16
C LEU A 142 -5.15 5.54 -9.22
N LYS A 143 -4.15 4.86 -9.81
CA LYS A 143 -2.78 5.40 -9.95
C LYS A 143 -2.79 6.77 -10.63
N LYS A 144 -3.55 6.91 -11.71
CA LYS A 144 -3.70 8.18 -12.44
C LYS A 144 -4.25 9.33 -11.57
N ASP A 145 -5.16 9.02 -10.65
CA ASP A 145 -5.81 10.03 -9.82
C ASP A 145 -4.88 10.45 -8.68
N LEU A 146 -4.11 9.50 -8.12
CA LEU A 146 -3.03 9.79 -7.17
C LEU A 146 -1.96 10.70 -7.78
N ILE A 147 -1.44 10.36 -8.96
CA ILE A 147 -0.43 11.18 -9.63
C ILE A 147 -0.98 12.58 -9.96
N LYS A 148 -2.21 12.67 -10.48
CA LYS A 148 -2.86 13.94 -10.76
C LYS A 148 -3.08 14.78 -9.50
N TYR A 149 -3.40 14.14 -8.38
CA TYR A 149 -3.59 14.83 -7.09
C TYR A 149 -2.27 15.38 -6.56
N LEU A 150 -1.20 14.58 -6.59
CA LEU A 150 0.14 15.00 -6.20
C LEU A 150 0.63 16.20 -7.01
N ASP A 151 0.51 16.12 -8.33
CA ASP A 151 0.89 17.20 -9.24
C ASP A 151 0.10 18.48 -8.95
N LYS A 152 -1.23 18.38 -8.93
CA LYS A 152 -2.11 19.54 -8.73
C LYS A 152 -1.94 20.25 -7.39
N HIS A 153 -1.78 19.49 -6.30
CA HIS A 153 -1.84 20.05 -4.95
C HIS A 153 -0.46 20.32 -4.34
N TYR A 154 0.56 19.60 -4.79
CA TYR A 154 1.90 19.61 -4.22
C TYR A 154 3.01 19.92 -5.23
N ASP A 155 2.69 20.09 -6.52
CA ASP A 155 3.68 20.19 -7.60
C ASP A 155 4.68 19.03 -7.54
N PHE A 156 4.18 17.82 -7.24
CA PHE A 156 4.99 16.63 -7.08
C PHE A 156 4.66 15.62 -8.16
N ASN A 157 5.56 15.44 -9.12
CA ASN A 157 5.31 14.63 -10.30
C ASN A 157 6.61 13.98 -10.83
N LEU A 158 6.47 13.15 -11.87
CA LEU A 158 7.59 12.40 -12.45
C LEU A 158 8.74 13.28 -12.93
N THR A 159 8.48 14.54 -13.30
CA THR A 159 9.50 15.44 -13.85
C THR A 159 10.34 16.13 -12.79
N ASN A 160 9.86 16.21 -11.54
CA ASN A 160 10.52 16.99 -10.49
C ASN A 160 10.70 16.24 -9.16
N TYR A 161 10.18 15.02 -8.98
CA TYR A 161 10.23 14.30 -7.70
C TYR A 161 11.66 14.12 -7.14
N GLU A 162 12.66 13.95 -8.02
CA GLU A 162 14.07 13.80 -7.64
C GLU A 162 14.62 15.04 -6.93
N SER A 163 14.20 16.24 -7.34
CA SER A 163 14.61 17.49 -6.67
C SER A 163 14.17 17.55 -5.21
N PHE A 164 13.01 16.95 -4.89
CA PHE A 164 12.54 16.85 -3.52
C PHE A 164 13.35 15.84 -2.71
N ILE A 165 13.81 14.75 -3.34
CA ILE A 165 14.71 13.78 -2.71
C ILE A 165 16.05 14.45 -2.35
N ASP A 166 16.63 15.20 -3.28
CA ASP A 166 17.88 15.94 -3.07
C ASP A 166 17.75 16.96 -1.94
N ASN A 167 16.63 17.69 -1.90
CA ASN A 167 16.33 18.64 -0.83
C ASN A 167 16.23 17.95 0.55
N ASN A 168 15.63 16.75 0.61
CA ASN A 168 15.59 16.00 1.86
C ASN A 168 17.00 15.61 2.33
N SER A 169 17.83 15.08 1.44
CA SER A 169 19.22 14.67 1.73
C SER A 169 20.07 15.82 2.30
N ASN A 170 19.85 17.05 1.82
CA ASN A 170 20.59 18.25 2.27
C ASN A 170 20.08 18.82 3.62
N SER A 171 18.89 18.45 4.07
CA SER A 171 18.23 19.11 5.19
C SER A 171 18.69 18.68 6.59
N ASN A 172 19.64 17.73 6.70
CA ASN A 172 20.00 17.03 7.95
C ASN A 172 18.80 16.41 8.72
N SER A 173 17.61 16.40 8.11
CA SER A 173 16.38 15.84 8.66
C SER A 173 15.99 14.61 7.86
N HIS A 174 15.62 13.53 8.56
CA HIS A 174 15.06 12.33 7.92
C HIS A 174 13.68 12.59 7.31
N LYS A 175 13.10 13.77 7.53
CA LYS A 175 11.75 14.15 7.12
C LYS A 175 11.74 15.52 6.45
N TYR A 176 11.14 15.60 5.27
CA TYR A 176 10.98 16.82 4.49
C TYR A 176 9.56 16.91 3.91
N TYR A 177 8.76 17.88 4.35
CA TYR A 177 7.41 18.07 3.80
C TYR A 177 7.49 18.63 2.39
N ILE A 178 6.67 18.11 1.47
CA ILE A 178 6.65 18.62 0.08
C ILE A 178 6.15 20.06 0.05
N LYS A 179 5.15 20.36 0.87
CA LYS A 179 4.54 21.68 0.96
C LYS A 179 4.13 21.96 2.39
N GLU A 180 4.47 23.14 2.91
CA GLU A 180 4.15 23.56 4.28
C GLU A 180 4.64 22.55 5.35
N SER A 181 4.10 22.59 6.57
CA SER A 181 4.44 21.67 7.66
C SER A 181 3.40 20.56 7.88
N LYS A 182 2.54 20.31 6.88
CA LYS A 182 1.43 19.35 6.90
C LYS A 182 1.30 18.65 5.55
N GLY A 183 0.67 17.47 5.53
CA GLY A 183 0.44 16.70 4.31
C GLY A 183 1.56 15.70 4.00
N PRO A 184 1.71 15.30 2.74
CA PRO A 184 2.73 14.35 2.31
C PRO A 184 4.15 14.88 2.51
N TYR A 185 5.06 13.97 2.89
CA TYR A 185 6.45 14.29 3.14
C TYR A 185 7.38 13.17 2.68
N ILE A 186 8.60 13.53 2.31
CA ILE A 186 9.68 12.60 2.05
C ILE A 186 10.26 12.13 3.37
N TYR A 187 10.44 10.82 3.48
CA TYR A 187 11.11 10.15 4.57
C TYR A 187 12.26 9.30 4.05
N ASN A 188 13.47 9.62 4.50
CA ASN A 188 14.64 8.81 4.26
C ASN A 188 14.82 7.84 5.43
N SER A 189 14.79 6.54 5.16
CA SER A 189 14.92 5.53 6.21
C SER A 189 16.33 5.43 6.81
N GLY A 190 17.32 6.11 6.21
CA GLY A 190 18.72 6.08 6.61
C GLY A 190 19.36 4.71 6.42
N GLU A 191 20.52 4.53 7.07
CA GLU A 191 21.34 3.31 6.94
C GLU A 191 20.81 2.09 7.72
N LYS A 192 19.69 2.24 8.43
CA LYS A 192 19.07 1.14 9.19
C LYS A 192 18.69 -0.03 8.29
N TYR A 193 18.37 0.23 7.03
CA TYR A 193 18.01 -0.77 6.05
C TYR A 193 19.04 -0.79 4.93
N ASN A 194 19.44 -1.98 4.47
CA ASN A 194 20.37 -2.13 3.35
C ASN A 194 19.85 -1.44 2.08
N GLU A 195 18.53 -1.45 1.88
CA GLU A 195 17.88 -0.83 0.73
C GLU A 195 17.72 0.68 0.88
N ARG A 196 17.90 1.26 2.08
CA ARG A 196 17.83 2.70 2.34
C ARG A 196 16.67 3.41 1.60
N PRO A 197 15.42 2.87 1.65
CA PRO A 197 14.35 3.40 0.82
C PRO A 197 14.01 4.86 1.18
N ILE A 198 13.81 5.65 0.15
CA ILE A 198 13.27 7.00 0.23
C ILE A 198 11.81 6.93 -0.17
N ASN A 199 10.94 7.31 0.75
CA ASN A 199 9.50 7.18 0.60
C ASN A 199 8.83 8.54 0.64
N LEU A 200 7.82 8.72 -0.21
CA LEU A 200 6.77 9.67 0.00
C LEU A 200 5.79 9.08 1.03
N VAL A 201 5.81 9.59 2.26
CA VAL A 201 4.82 9.23 3.27
C VAL A 201 3.58 10.09 3.06
N PHE A 202 2.47 9.43 2.76
CA PHE A 202 1.22 10.07 2.36
C PHE A 202 0.14 9.85 3.43
N PRO A 203 -0.60 10.90 3.85
CA PRO A 203 -1.63 10.74 4.87
C PRO A 203 -2.83 9.91 4.40
N LYS A 204 -3.28 8.98 5.25
CA LYS A 204 -4.44 8.10 4.97
C LYS A 204 -5.70 8.90 4.64
N HIS A 205 -5.96 9.96 5.39
CA HIS A 205 -7.14 10.80 5.18
C HIS A 205 -7.13 11.50 3.80
N GLU A 206 -5.97 11.69 3.18
CA GLU A 206 -5.88 12.22 1.81
C GLU A 206 -6.09 11.11 0.78
N LEU A 207 -5.61 9.89 1.02
CA LEU A 207 -5.92 8.74 0.16
C LEU A 207 -7.42 8.47 0.11
N ILE A 208 -8.11 8.56 1.26
CA ILE A 208 -9.57 8.41 1.36
C ILE A 208 -10.28 9.43 0.44
N LYS A 209 -9.85 10.70 0.45
CA LYS A 209 -10.47 11.76 -0.37
C LYS A 209 -10.43 11.46 -1.88
N ILE A 210 -9.39 10.79 -2.35
CA ILE A 210 -9.21 10.47 -3.78
C ILE A 210 -9.58 9.02 -4.13
N SER A 211 -10.03 8.24 -3.15
CA SER A 211 -10.38 6.84 -3.34
C SER A 211 -11.64 6.67 -4.20
N LYS A 212 -11.72 5.52 -4.89
CA LYS A 212 -12.93 5.06 -5.60
C LYS A 212 -13.75 4.09 -4.75
N PHE A 213 -13.14 3.55 -3.72
CA PHE A 213 -13.76 2.66 -2.76
C PHE A 213 -13.03 2.81 -1.44
N HIS A 214 -13.79 2.89 -0.35
CA HIS A 214 -13.28 2.91 1.02
C HIS A 214 -14.20 2.03 1.85
N THR A 215 -13.62 1.07 2.56
CA THR A 215 -14.35 0.22 3.50
C THR A 215 -13.56 0.02 4.78
N ILE A 216 -14.28 -0.20 5.86
CA ILE A 216 -13.75 -0.73 7.11
C ILE A 216 -14.52 -2.02 7.37
N HIS A 217 -13.94 -3.15 7.02
CA HIS A 217 -14.53 -4.46 7.28
C HIS A 217 -14.11 -4.92 8.68
N LYS A 218 -15.07 -5.39 9.47
CA LYS A 218 -14.83 -5.99 10.79
C LYS A 218 -15.40 -7.40 10.78
N ILE A 219 -14.67 -8.36 11.35
CA ILE A 219 -15.25 -9.66 11.66
C ILE A 219 -16.25 -9.43 12.78
N GLU A 220 -17.53 -9.64 12.50
CA GLU A 220 -18.55 -9.73 13.54
C GLU A 220 -18.21 -10.95 14.40
N GLY A 221 -17.83 -10.73 15.65
CA GLY A 221 -17.70 -11.84 16.60
C GLY A 221 -19.08 -12.46 16.80
N ASP A 222 -19.15 -13.79 16.83
CA ASP A 222 -20.35 -14.49 17.29
C ASP A 222 -20.75 -13.92 18.67
N GLN A 223 -21.78 -13.08 18.70
CA GLN A 223 -22.43 -12.64 19.94
C GLN A 223 -23.39 -13.72 20.48
N ASN A 224 -23.07 -14.99 20.26
CA ASN A 224 -23.85 -16.12 20.76
C ASN A 224 -22.94 -17.09 21.52
N SER A 225 -22.69 -16.75 22.77
CA SER A 225 -22.36 -17.69 23.85
C SER A 225 -23.12 -17.30 25.10
#